data_AF-A0A7C3ZT56-F1
#
_entry.id   AF-A0A7C3ZT56-F1
#
_cell.length_a   1.000
_cell.length_b   1.000
_cell.length_c   1.000
_cell.angle_alpha   90.00
_cell.angle_beta   90.00
_cell.angle_gamma   90.00
#
_symmetry.space_group_name_H-M   'P 1'
#
loop_
_entity.id
_entity.type
_entity.pdbx_description
1 polymer ?
#
loop_
_entity_poly.entity_id
_entity_poly.type
_entity_poly.pdbx_seq_one_letter_code
_entity_poly.pdbx_strand_id
1 'polypeptide(L)'
;MGKKKSKQKTNLLYQRLEEALEQGAQVWIETDASSFSGIPINLTEDFLEIMVITSPEDEDEEGNDVYERTTWLIRLEAIAAMAYQSQYWSKDRLEGIFAS
;
A
#
# COMPACT_ATOMS: atom_id res chain seq x y z
N MET A 1 -3.86 34.09 1.73
CA MET A 1 -2.81 33.53 2.62
C MET A 1 -3.04 32.04 2.76
N GLY A 2 -2.35 31.22 1.96
CA GLY A 2 -2.47 29.76 2.05
C GLY A 2 -1.79 29.26 3.31
N LYS A 3 -2.52 28.54 4.16
CA LYS A 3 -1.97 27.88 5.34
C LYS A 3 -0.89 26.89 4.88
N LYS A 4 0.39 27.22 5.07
CA LYS A 4 1.48 26.24 5.03
C LYS A 4 1.17 25.23 6.13
N LYS A 5 0.69 24.03 5.77
CA LYS A 5 0.72 22.87 6.68
C LYS A 5 2.17 22.79 7.17
N SER A 6 2.38 22.96 8.48
CA SER A 6 3.70 22.79 9.05
C SER A 6 4.18 21.40 8.66
N LYS A 7 5.31 21.32 7.97
CA LYS A 7 6.02 20.06 7.75
C LYS A 7 6.46 19.55 9.12
N GLN A 8 5.55 18.97 9.90
CA GLN A 8 5.93 17.96 10.88
C GLN A 8 6.79 16.98 10.08
N LYS A 9 7.98 16.66 10.59
CA LYS A 9 8.80 15.58 10.03
C LYS A 9 7.95 14.33 10.16
N THR A 10 7.16 14.04 9.13
CA THR A 10 6.39 12.81 9.02
C THR A 10 7.39 11.67 9.09
N ASN A 11 7.11 10.67 9.93
CA ASN A 11 7.96 9.49 10.03
C ASN A 11 8.13 8.88 8.62
N LEU A 12 9.30 8.29 8.34
CA LEU A 12 9.59 7.55 7.11
C LEU A 12 8.43 6.62 6.70
N LEU A 13 7.81 5.91 7.64
CA LEU A 13 6.64 5.07 7.36
C LEU A 13 5.51 5.86 6.68
N TYR A 14 5.13 7.00 7.27
CA TYR A 14 4.08 7.86 6.70
C TYR A 14 4.46 8.35 5.30
N GLN A 15 5.71 8.78 5.11
CA GLN A 15 6.19 9.24 3.80
C GLN A 15 6.10 8.15 2.73
N ARG A 16 6.44 6.90 3.08
CA ARG A 16 6.38 5.77 2.15
C ARG A 16 4.95 5.36 1.83
N LEU A 17 4.04 5.45 2.79
CA LEU A 17 2.62 5.23 2.57
C LEU A 17 1.99 6.34 1.71
N GLU A 18 2.41 7.59 1.91
CA GLU A 18 1.98 8.73 1.09
C GLU A 18 2.45 8.56 -0.36
N GLU A 19 3.72 8.17 -0.57
CA GLU A 19 4.24 7.84 -1.90
C GLU A 19 3.47 6.69 -2.58
N ALA A 20 3.19 5.61 -1.84
CA ALA A 20 2.44 4.48 -2.37
C ALA A 20 0.99 4.86 -2.74
N LEU A 21 0.34 5.70 -1.92
CA LEU A 21 -0.98 6.24 -2.17
C LEU A 21 -1.00 7.13 -3.43
N GLU A 22 -0.05 8.04 -3.58
CA GLU A 22 0.07 8.90 -4.76
C GLU A 22 0.30 8.12 -6.05
N GLN A 23 1.04 6.99 -5.96
CA GLN A 23 1.33 6.12 -7.11
C GLN A 23 0.21 5.12 -7.42
N GLY A 24 -0.77 4.96 -6.52
CA GLY A 24 -1.74 3.86 -6.61
C GLY A 24 -1.06 2.48 -6.54
N ALA A 25 0.10 2.40 -5.89
CA ALA A 25 0.90 1.18 -5.81
C ALA A 25 0.31 0.23 -4.76
N GLN A 26 0.23 -1.06 -5.10
CA GLN A 26 -0.11 -2.08 -4.13
C GLN A 26 0.92 -2.11 -3.00
N VAL A 27 0.41 -2.16 -1.77
CA VAL A 27 1.20 -2.26 -0.55
C VAL A 27 1.00 -3.62 0.09
N TRP A 28 2.06 -4.11 0.71
CA TRP A 28 2.04 -5.23 1.66
C TRP A 28 2.39 -4.68 3.03
N ILE A 29 1.54 -4.95 4.01
CA ILE A 29 1.64 -4.45 5.37
C ILE A 29 1.76 -5.63 6.31
N GLU A 30 2.80 -5.65 7.11
CA GLU A 30 2.97 -6.61 8.19
C GLU A 30 2.68 -5.94 9.53
N THR A 31 1.85 -6.61 10.33
CA THR A 31 1.60 -6.27 11.73
C THR A 31 1.98 -7.46 12.60
N ASP A 32 2.04 -7.28 13.92
CA ASP A 32 2.35 -8.39 14.83
C ASP A 32 1.31 -9.53 14.79
N ALA A 33 0.09 -9.25 14.33
CA ALA A 33 -1.01 -10.21 14.34
C ALA A 33 -1.38 -10.75 12.95
N SER A 34 -1.11 -9.99 11.89
CA SER A 34 -1.65 -10.27 10.55
C SER A 34 -0.87 -9.55 9.45
N SER A 35 -0.98 -10.08 8.24
CA SER A 35 -0.44 -9.50 7.02
C SER A 35 -1.60 -9.03 6.13
N PHE A 36 -1.47 -7.84 5.55
CA PHE A 36 -2.47 -7.26 4.66
C PHE A 36 -1.84 -6.85 3.34
N SER A 37 -2.61 -6.97 2.25
CA SER A 37 -2.16 -6.55 0.92
C SER A 37 -3.29 -5.89 0.16
N GLY A 38 -3.07 -4.68 -0.35
CA GLY A 38 -4.12 -3.93 -1.06
C GLY A 38 -3.63 -2.61 -1.65
N ILE A 39 -4.55 -1.85 -2.24
CA ILE A 39 -4.28 -0.52 -2.79
C ILE A 39 -4.59 0.53 -1.71
N PRO A 40 -3.65 1.38 -1.31
CA PRO A 40 -3.95 2.50 -0.44
C PRO A 40 -5.00 3.41 -1.07
N ILE A 41 -6.02 3.81 -0.31
CA ILE A 41 -7.08 4.71 -0.77
C ILE A 41 -7.18 5.98 0.08
N ASN A 42 -6.64 5.95 1.31
CA ASN A 42 -6.56 7.12 2.18
C ASN A 42 -5.42 6.96 3.20
N LEU A 43 -4.85 8.07 3.64
CA LEU A 43 -3.83 8.13 4.68
C LEU A 43 -4.11 9.34 5.58
N THR A 44 -4.21 9.09 6.87
CA THR A 44 -4.43 10.08 7.92
C THR A 44 -3.28 10.03 8.94
N GLU A 45 -3.30 10.93 9.93
CA GLU A 45 -2.26 11.00 10.97
C GLU A 45 -2.10 9.67 11.74
N ASP A 46 -3.18 8.89 11.90
CA ASP A 46 -3.19 7.69 12.73
C ASP A 46 -3.50 6.40 11.94
N PHE A 47 -4.08 6.50 10.75
CA PHE A 47 -4.59 5.36 10.00
C PHE A 47 -4.23 5.37 8.52
N LEU A 48 -3.99 4.17 8.00
CA LEU A 48 -3.96 3.82 6.59
C LEU A 48 -5.24 3.07 6.22
N GLU A 49 -5.90 3.48 5.14
CA GLU A 49 -6.97 2.71 4.53
C GLU A 49 -6.46 2.03 3.27
N ILE A 50 -6.63 0.70 3.21
CA ILE A 50 -6.36 -0.07 1.99
C ILE A 50 -7.62 -0.75 1.48
N MET A 51 -7.73 -0.83 0.16
CA MET A 51 -8.78 -1.53 -0.56
C MET A 51 -8.26 -2.87 -1.06
N VAL A 52 -9.05 -3.92 -0.83
CA VAL A 52 -8.81 -5.28 -1.31
C VAL A 52 -10.01 -5.70 -2.14
N ILE A 53 -9.75 -6.25 -3.32
CA ILE A 53 -10.78 -6.81 -4.20
C ILE A 53 -10.51 -8.31 -4.30
N THR A 54 -11.47 -9.12 -3.89
CA THR A 54 -11.39 -10.59 -3.88
C THR A 54 -12.53 -11.17 -4.71
N SER A 55 -12.28 -12.32 -5.33
CA SER A 55 -13.35 -13.18 -5.83
C SER A 55 -13.86 -14.01 -4.66
N PRO A 56 -15.17 -14.16 -4.44
CA PRO A 56 -15.68 -15.16 -3.51
C PRO A 56 -15.19 -16.54 -3.94
N GLU A 57 -14.70 -17.35 -2.99
CA GLU A 57 -14.11 -18.67 -3.26
C GLU A 57 -15.16 -19.77 -3.52
N ASP A 58 -16.45 -19.52 -3.21
CA ASP A 58 -17.50 -20.54 -3.11
C ASP A 58 -18.75 -20.32 -4.01
N GLU A 59 -18.63 -19.70 -5.19
CA GLU A 59 -19.76 -19.64 -6.13
C GLU A 59 -19.58 -20.61 -7.32
N ASP A 60 -20.02 -21.85 -7.10
CA ASP A 60 -20.35 -22.87 -8.12
C ASP A 60 -21.60 -22.51 -8.96
N GLU A 61 -21.96 -21.23 -9.10
CA GLU A 61 -23.14 -20.80 -9.85
C GLU A 61 -22.78 -19.91 -11.04
N GLU A 62 -22.92 -20.52 -12.21
CA GLU A 62 -23.03 -19.92 -13.54
C GLU A 62 -23.17 -18.38 -13.57
N GLY A 63 -22.04 -17.68 -13.71
CA GLY A 63 -21.96 -16.51 -14.57
C GLY A 63 -22.25 -15.14 -13.98
N ASN A 64 -21.95 -14.89 -12.71
CA ASN A 64 -21.73 -13.50 -12.27
C ASN A 64 -20.28 -13.33 -11.82
N ASP A 65 -19.53 -12.48 -12.52
CA ASP A 65 -18.23 -11.95 -12.08
C ASP A 65 -18.44 -11.04 -10.85
N VAL A 66 -18.85 -11.62 -9.72
CA VAL A 66 -19.05 -10.90 -8.47
C VAL A 66 -17.69 -10.71 -7.82
N TYR A 67 -17.35 -9.46 -7.54
CA TYR A 67 -16.16 -9.11 -6.79
C TYR A 67 -16.58 -8.52 -5.44
N GLU A 68 -15.96 -9.00 -4.37
CA GLU A 68 -16.08 -8.40 -3.06
C GLU A 68 -15.03 -7.31 -2.91
N ARG A 69 -15.46 -6.13 -2.44
CA ARG A 69 -14.56 -5.05 -2.04
C ARG A 69 -14.53 -4.97 -0.52
N THR A 70 -13.38 -5.24 0.06
CA THR A 70 -13.11 -5.03 1.49
C THR A 70 -12.24 -3.80 1.68
N THR A 71 -12.58 -2.95 2.65
CA THR A 71 -11.72 -1.84 3.08
C THR A 71 -11.20 -2.12 4.48
N TRP A 72 -9.88 -2.17 4.60
CA TRP A 72 -9.20 -2.33 5.87
C TRP A 72 -8.73 -0.98 6.38
N LEU A 73 -9.02 -0.70 7.66
CA LEU A 73 -8.52 0.46 8.37
C LEU A 73 -7.42 0.01 9.34
N ILE A 74 -6.17 0.36 9.03
CA ILE A 74 -4.97 -0.11 9.74
C ILE A 74 -4.37 1.05 10.53
N ARG A 75 -4.13 0.85 11.83
CA ARG A 75 -3.42 1.83 12.67
C ARG A 75 -1.95 1.89 12.28
N LEU A 76 -1.40 3.08 12.09
CA LEU A 76 0.00 3.25 11.72
C LEU A 76 0.96 2.70 12.78
N GLU A 77 0.61 2.80 14.06
CA GLU A 77 1.41 2.26 15.18
C GLU A 77 1.49 0.73 15.20
N ALA A 78 0.56 0.04 14.54
CA ALA A 78 0.53 -1.43 14.47
C ALA A 78 1.35 -1.99 13.30
N ILE A 79 1.86 -1.12 12.42
CA ILE A 79 2.64 -1.53 11.24
C ILE A 79 4.07 -1.83 11.69
N ALA A 80 4.43 -3.11 11.65
CA ALA A 80 5.79 -3.57 11.92
C ALA A 80 6.69 -3.38 10.69
N ALA A 81 6.17 -3.63 9.48
CA ALA A 81 6.88 -3.41 8.23
C ALA A 81 5.91 -3.12 7.07
N MET A 82 6.43 -2.48 6.03
CA MET A 82 5.72 -2.33 4.76
C MET A 82 6.62 -2.60 3.56
N ALA A 83 6.03 -3.09 2.48
CA ALA A 83 6.62 -3.13 1.17
C ALA A 83 5.66 -2.52 0.14
N TYR A 84 6.21 -1.90 -0.89
CA TYR A 84 5.48 -1.41 -2.05
C TYR A 84 6.43 -1.36 -3.24
N GLN A 85 5.86 -1.48 -4.44
CA GLN A 85 6.66 -1.42 -5.64
C GLN A 85 7.00 0.03 -5.98
N SER A 86 8.24 0.44 -5.68
CA SER A 86 8.70 1.83 -5.86
C SER A 86 9.39 2.09 -7.20
N GLN A 87 9.85 1.05 -7.90
CA GLN A 87 10.57 1.18 -9.18
C GLN A 87 10.58 -0.10 -10.00
N TYR A 88 10.60 0.05 -11.32
CA TYR A 88 10.96 -1.01 -12.27
C TYR A 88 12.39 -0.81 -12.74
N TRP A 89 13.16 -1.89 -12.81
CA TRP A 89 14.53 -1.86 -13.33
C TRP A 89 14.59 -2.56 -14.68
N SER A 90 15.23 -1.89 -15.64
CA SER A 90 15.61 -2.55 -16.89
C SER A 90 16.79 -3.49 -16.65
N LYS A 91 16.97 -4.44 -17.56
CA LYS A 91 18.14 -5.33 -17.59
C LYS A 91 19.45 -4.53 -17.65
N ASP A 92 19.52 -3.52 -18.50
CA ASP A 92 20.71 -2.66 -18.64
C ASP A 92 21.07 -1.94 -17.33
N ARG A 93 20.05 -1.48 -16.58
CA ARG A 93 20.27 -0.84 -15.27
C ARG A 93 20.80 -1.83 -14.24
N LEU A 94 20.32 -3.07 -14.26
CA LEU A 94 20.83 -4.14 -13.39
C LEU A 94 22.28 -4.48 -13.71
N GLU A 95 22.61 -4.69 -14.98
CA GLU A 95 23.97 -5.05 -15.42
C GLU A 95 25.00 -3.97 -15.08
N GLY A 96 24.62 -2.68 -15.17
CA GLY A 96 25.47 -1.57 -14.76
C GLY A 96 25.86 -1.54 -13.27
N ILE A 97 25.09 -2.21 -12.38
CA ILE A 97 25.39 -2.27 -10.94
C ILE A 97 26.37 -3.41 -10.63
N PHE A 98 26.35 -4.50 -11.39
CA PHE A 98 27.24 -5.65 -11.18
C PHE A 98 28.54 -5.57 -11.97
N ALA A 99 28.67 -4.60 -12.88
CA ALA A 99 29.87 -4.36 -13.67
C ALA A 99 30.93 -3.46 -12.97
N SER A 100 30.67 -3.01 -11.74
CA SER A 100 31.55 -2.15 -10.92
C SER A 100 32.28 -2.90 -9.82
#